data_AF-A0A4Z2FE95-F1
#
_entry.id   AF-A0A4Z2FE95-F1
#
_cell.length_a   1.000
_cell.length_b   1.000
_cell.length_c   1.000
_cell.angle_alpha   90.00
_cell.angle_beta   90.00
_cell.angle_gamma   90.00
#
_symmetry.space_group_name_H-M   'P 1'
#
loop_
_entity.id
_entity.type
_entity.pdbx_description
1 polymer ?
#
loop_
_entity_poly.entity_id
_entity_poly.type
_entity_poly.pdbx_seq_one_letter_code
_entity_poly.pdbx_strand_id
1 'polypeptide(L)'
;MDSAGPTKLEFAVQMTCESCADKVRAALEGKAGVTSVSVDVGKERVLVESALTSAEVQALIESTGRRAVLKGIGGSEHDLGSAVAMLAGGGRVQGVVRFLQLSEQRCLIDGTIDGLEPGPHGLHVHTLGDLTLDCLRLACGIIARSAGLFQNPKQICACDGVTLWEERDRPLAGKGRSKAGAETPAANL
;
A
#
# COMPACT_ATOMS: atom_id res chain seq x y z
N MET A 1 24.58 -11.53 4.21
CA MET A 1 24.72 -10.18 4.80
C MET A 1 24.19 -9.20 3.77
N ASP A 2 22.86 -9.09 3.68
CA ASP A 2 22.22 -8.18 2.74
C ASP A 2 22.05 -6.82 3.40
N SER A 3 22.99 -5.90 3.16
CA SER A 3 22.77 -4.50 3.45
C SER A 3 21.75 -3.98 2.43
N ALA A 4 20.46 -4.11 2.75
CA ALA A 4 19.40 -3.43 2.05
C ALA A 4 19.58 -1.93 2.31
N GLY A 5 20.05 -1.19 1.29
CA GLY A 5 20.06 0.26 1.34
C GLY A 5 18.66 0.79 1.64
N PRO A 6 18.54 1.92 2.35
CA PRO A 6 17.26 2.41 2.80
C PRO A 6 16.36 2.75 1.60
N THR A 7 15.09 2.38 1.71
CA THR A 7 14.07 2.62 0.68
C THR A 7 13.17 3.76 1.14
N LYS A 8 12.77 4.65 0.23
CA LYS A 8 11.82 5.73 0.51
C LYS A 8 10.39 5.23 0.30
N LEU A 9 9.54 5.40 1.29
CA LEU A 9 8.14 4.99 1.32
C LEU A 9 7.26 6.22 1.47
N GLU A 10 6.29 6.41 0.58
CA GLU A 10 5.26 7.46 0.68
C GLU A 10 3.94 6.83 1.12
N PHE A 11 3.44 7.29 2.26
CA PHE A 11 2.13 6.94 2.78
C PHE A 11 1.21 8.17 2.70
N ALA A 12 -0.03 7.96 2.28
CA ALA A 12 -1.12 8.85 2.61
C ALA A 12 -1.67 8.48 3.98
N VAL A 13 -1.69 9.44 4.89
CA VAL A 13 -2.10 9.23 6.27
C VAL A 13 -3.09 10.32 6.62
N GLN A 14 -4.32 9.92 6.96
CA GLN A 14 -5.36 10.87 7.32
C GLN A 14 -4.96 11.63 8.58
N MET A 15 -4.69 12.93 8.46
CA MET A 15 -4.28 13.77 9.57
C MET A 15 -4.85 15.18 9.39
N THR A 16 -5.52 15.67 10.42
CA THR A 16 -6.20 16.97 10.40
C THR A 16 -5.52 18.01 11.29
N CYS A 17 -4.41 17.66 11.94
CA CYS A 17 -3.82 18.45 13.01
C CYS A 17 -2.30 18.27 13.17
N GLU A 18 -1.59 19.28 13.69
CA GLU A 18 -0.15 19.17 13.96
C GLU A 18 0.19 18.19 15.08
N SER A 19 -0.61 18.17 16.16
CA SER A 19 -0.47 17.14 17.21
C SER A 19 -0.72 15.74 16.67
N CYS A 20 -1.40 15.63 15.53
CA CYS A 20 -1.50 14.40 14.80
C CYS A 20 -0.10 14.08 14.25
N ALA A 21 0.46 14.93 13.40
CA ALA A 21 1.79 14.75 12.81
C ALA A 21 2.85 14.33 13.84
N ASP A 22 2.89 14.96 15.00
CA ASP A 22 3.85 14.67 16.07
C ASP A 22 3.75 13.23 16.60
N LYS A 23 2.54 12.68 16.76
CA LYS A 23 2.38 11.27 17.16
C LYS A 23 2.92 10.30 16.10
N VAL A 24 2.81 10.64 14.82
CA VAL A 24 3.35 9.80 13.74
C VAL A 24 4.86 9.94 13.65
N ARG A 25 5.41 11.14 13.82
CA ARG A 25 6.86 11.35 13.96
C ARG A 25 7.40 10.52 15.13
N ALA A 26 6.80 10.64 16.31
CA ALA A 26 7.20 9.92 17.51
C ALA A 26 7.08 8.38 17.39
N ALA A 27 6.16 7.87 16.58
CA ALA A 27 6.02 6.42 16.35
C ALA A 27 7.10 5.83 15.42
N LEU A 28 7.67 6.66 14.54
CA LEU A 28 8.62 6.25 13.51
C LEU A 28 10.07 6.64 13.84
N GLU A 29 10.28 7.82 14.40
CA GLU A 29 11.60 8.31 14.81
C GLU A 29 12.16 7.46 15.94
N GLY A 30 13.45 7.09 15.84
CA GLY A 30 14.13 6.25 16.85
C GLY A 30 13.88 4.75 16.72
N LYS A 31 13.06 4.30 15.76
CA LYS A 31 12.92 2.86 15.43
C LYS A 31 14.16 2.35 14.70
N ALA A 32 14.63 1.16 15.10
CA ALA A 32 15.71 0.48 14.40
C ALA A 32 15.35 0.23 12.93
N GLY A 33 16.19 0.68 12.02
CA GLY A 33 15.95 0.58 10.58
C GLY A 33 15.23 1.77 9.95
N VAL A 34 14.80 2.78 10.71
CA VAL A 34 14.29 4.05 10.14
C VAL A 34 15.43 5.06 10.06
N THR A 35 15.66 5.61 8.88
CA THR A 35 16.74 6.57 8.58
C THR A 35 16.23 8.01 8.62
N SER A 36 15.09 8.30 7.97
CA SER A 36 14.50 9.63 7.97
C SER A 36 12.97 9.58 7.90
N VAL A 37 12.31 10.58 8.48
CA VAL A 37 10.86 10.73 8.48
C VAL A 37 10.51 12.17 8.13
N SER A 38 9.61 12.36 7.17
CA SER A 38 9.07 13.66 6.79
C SER A 38 7.55 13.59 6.76
N VAL A 39 6.89 14.49 7.49
CA VAL A 39 5.44 14.52 7.63
C VAL A 39 4.91 15.86 7.13
N ASP A 40 3.98 15.81 6.20
CA ASP A 40 3.35 16.95 5.53
C ASP A 40 1.85 16.90 5.80
N VAL A 41 1.39 17.69 6.77
CA VAL A 41 -0.03 17.74 7.20
C VAL A 41 -0.91 18.30 6.08
N GLY A 42 -0.44 19.32 5.36
CA GLY A 42 -1.19 19.95 4.29
C GLY A 42 -1.50 19.01 3.11
N LYS A 43 -0.66 18.00 2.89
CA LYS A 43 -0.86 16.96 1.87
C LYS A 43 -1.28 15.60 2.43
N GLU A 44 -1.54 15.51 3.74
CA GLU A 44 -1.84 14.25 4.44
C GLU A 44 -0.84 13.13 4.08
N ARG A 45 0.46 13.47 4.10
CA ARG A 45 1.52 12.64 3.53
C ARG A 45 2.65 12.39 4.53
N VAL A 46 3.15 11.16 4.53
CA VAL A 46 4.30 10.74 5.32
C VAL A 46 5.32 10.08 4.39
N LEU A 47 6.53 10.60 4.37
CA LEU A 47 7.68 10.02 3.68
C LEU A 47 8.61 9.41 4.71
N VAL A 48 8.91 8.11 4.56
CA VAL A 48 9.77 7.35 5.46
C VAL A 48 10.89 6.73 4.67
N GLU A 49 12.13 7.00 5.03
CA GLU A 49 13.29 6.31 4.51
C GLU A 49 13.69 5.23 5.51
N SER A 50 13.57 3.96 5.13
CA SER A 50 13.76 2.85 6.05
C SER A 50 14.27 1.58 5.36
N ALA A 51 14.97 0.74 6.12
CA ALA A 51 15.30 -0.64 5.79
C ALA A 51 14.18 -1.64 6.19
N LEU A 52 13.13 -1.18 6.88
CA LEU A 52 11.97 -1.99 7.24
C LEU A 52 11.05 -2.22 6.04
N THR A 53 10.21 -3.26 6.12
CA THR A 53 9.20 -3.57 5.09
C THR A 53 8.07 -2.53 5.09
N SER A 54 7.35 -2.39 3.98
CA SER A 54 6.24 -1.42 3.91
C SER A 54 5.12 -1.78 4.89
N ALA A 55 4.89 -3.07 5.14
CA ALA A 55 3.92 -3.56 6.11
C ALA A 55 4.29 -3.19 7.56
N GLU A 56 5.56 -3.32 7.95
CA GLU A 56 6.03 -2.91 9.28
C GLU A 56 5.87 -1.40 9.48
N VAL A 57 6.27 -0.59 8.50
CA VAL A 57 6.11 0.87 8.57
C VAL A 57 4.64 1.27 8.58
N GLN A 58 3.79 0.61 7.79
CA GLN A 58 2.35 0.84 7.81
C GLN A 58 1.76 0.53 9.20
N ALA A 59 2.09 -0.62 9.78
CA ALA A 59 1.62 -1.00 11.11
C ALA A 59 2.06 -0.01 12.20
N LEU A 60 3.28 0.53 12.11
CA LEU A 60 3.76 1.57 13.03
C LEU A 60 2.92 2.85 12.91
N ILE A 61 2.60 3.29 11.70
CA ILE A 61 1.74 4.45 11.49
C ILE A 61 0.32 4.16 12.01
N GLU A 62 -0.22 2.98 11.73
CA GLU A 62 -1.56 2.58 12.15
C GLU A 62 -1.70 2.41 13.67
N SER A 63 -0.62 2.04 14.37
CA SER A 63 -0.59 2.02 15.84
C SER A 63 -0.89 3.37 16.49
N THR A 64 -0.76 4.47 15.75
CA THR A 64 -1.14 5.82 16.21
C THR A 64 -2.65 6.10 16.13
N GLY A 65 -3.45 5.12 15.70
CA GLY A 65 -4.89 5.23 15.50
C GLY A 65 -5.28 5.88 14.17
N ARG A 66 -4.39 5.86 13.18
CA ARG A 66 -4.61 6.49 11.86
C ARG A 66 -4.58 5.47 10.75
N ARG A 67 -5.38 5.72 9.71
CA ARG A 67 -5.30 4.93 8.49
C ARG A 67 -4.13 5.40 7.63
N ALA A 68 -3.26 4.47 7.26
CA ALA A 68 -2.15 4.71 6.35
C ALA A 68 -2.36 3.90 5.08
N VAL A 69 -2.10 4.52 3.92
CA VAL A 69 -2.16 3.85 2.63
C VAL A 69 -0.85 4.11 1.91
N LEU A 70 -0.13 3.04 1.57
CA LEU A 70 1.07 3.14 0.76
C LEU A 70 0.72 3.69 -0.63
N LYS A 71 1.25 4.88 -0.95
CA LYS A 71 1.10 5.56 -2.23
C LYS A 71 2.23 5.27 -3.21
N GLY A 72 3.45 5.14 -2.70
CA GLY A 72 4.63 4.93 -3.53
C GLY A 72 5.79 4.39 -2.71
N ILE A 73 6.67 3.67 -3.38
CA ILE A 73 7.97 3.23 -2.86
C ILE A 73 8.99 3.79 -3.88
N GLY A 74 10.18 4.22 -3.46
CA GLY A 74 11.22 4.76 -4.34
C GLY A 74 12.64 4.53 -3.81
N GLY A 75 13.60 4.38 -4.73
CA GLY A 75 15.02 4.13 -4.41
C GLY A 75 16.00 5.24 -4.81
N SER A 76 15.65 6.14 -5.73
CA SER A 76 16.51 7.25 -6.19
C SER A 76 15.72 8.41 -6.79
N GLU A 77 16.38 9.50 -7.22
CA GLU A 77 15.73 10.72 -7.79
C GLU A 77 14.93 10.46 -9.07
N HIS A 78 15.16 9.32 -9.74
CA HIS A 78 14.39 8.90 -10.91
C HIS A 78 13.55 7.68 -10.57
N ASP A 79 12.25 7.74 -10.90
CA ASP A 79 11.39 6.57 -10.82
C ASP A 79 11.80 5.55 -11.89
N LEU A 80 12.41 4.46 -11.46
CA LEU A 80 12.88 3.38 -12.33
C LEU A 80 11.76 2.39 -12.71
N GLY A 81 10.56 2.60 -12.17
CA GLY A 81 9.37 1.83 -12.51
C GLY A 81 8.77 1.12 -11.30
N SER A 82 7.44 1.23 -11.21
CA SER A 82 6.63 0.56 -10.20
C SER A 82 5.59 -0.34 -10.88
N ALA A 83 5.28 -1.48 -10.26
CA ALA A 83 4.25 -2.38 -10.74
C ALA A 83 3.49 -3.05 -9.58
N VAL A 84 2.31 -3.56 -9.86
CA VAL A 84 1.46 -4.29 -8.92
C VAL A 84 0.83 -5.49 -9.61
N ALA A 85 0.76 -6.61 -8.91
CA ALA A 85 0.04 -7.80 -9.31
C ALA A 85 -1.02 -8.12 -8.25
N MET A 86 -2.29 -8.14 -8.66
CA MET A 86 -3.36 -8.69 -7.83
C MET A 86 -3.48 -10.17 -8.12
N LEU A 87 -3.21 -11.00 -7.11
CA LEU A 87 -3.28 -12.44 -7.18
C LEU A 87 -4.70 -12.90 -6.84
N ALA A 88 -5.28 -13.69 -7.74
CA ALA A 88 -6.59 -14.32 -7.54
C ALA A 88 -6.57 -15.73 -8.16
N GLY A 89 -7.37 -16.63 -7.61
CA GLY A 89 -7.57 -17.98 -8.14
C GLY A 89 -9.00 -18.47 -7.91
N GLY A 90 -9.31 -19.68 -8.37
CA GLY A 90 -10.63 -20.30 -8.17
C GLY A 90 -10.96 -20.67 -6.71
N GLY A 91 -10.01 -20.51 -5.79
CA GLY A 91 -10.14 -20.83 -4.37
C GLY A 91 -10.25 -19.59 -3.47
N ARG A 92 -9.80 -19.75 -2.22
CA ARG A 92 -9.76 -18.67 -1.20
C ARG A 92 -8.48 -17.84 -1.24
N VAL A 93 -7.51 -18.21 -2.07
CA VAL A 93 -6.21 -17.56 -2.14
C VAL A 93 -6.33 -16.24 -2.89
N GLN A 94 -5.96 -15.15 -2.22
CA GLN A 94 -6.03 -13.80 -2.76
C GLN A 94 -4.86 -12.98 -2.20
N GLY A 95 -4.36 -12.01 -2.96
CA GLY A 95 -3.24 -11.21 -2.48
C GLY A 95 -2.89 -10.05 -3.38
N VAL A 96 -1.98 -9.21 -2.89
CA VAL A 96 -1.42 -8.09 -3.63
C VAL A 96 0.09 -8.14 -3.49
N VAL A 97 0.78 -8.14 -4.63
CA VAL A 97 2.24 -8.07 -4.71
C VAL A 97 2.62 -6.80 -5.46
N ARG A 98 3.60 -6.07 -4.93
CA ARG A 98 4.12 -4.81 -5.45
C ARG A 98 5.57 -5.03 -5.83
N PHE A 99 5.95 -4.43 -6.96
CA PHE A 99 7.30 -4.44 -7.49
C PHE A 99 7.78 -3.01 -7.57
N LEU A 100 8.99 -2.79 -7.10
CA LEU A 100 9.68 -1.53 -7.27
C LEU A 100 11.10 -1.76 -7.76
N GLN A 101 11.45 -1.14 -8.87
CA GLN A 101 12.83 -1.08 -9.29
C GLN A 101 13.60 -0.04 -8.44
N LEU A 102 14.49 -0.50 -7.55
CA LEU A 102 15.31 0.36 -6.70
C LEU A 102 16.55 0.88 -7.43
N SER A 103 17.13 0.05 -8.29
CA SER A 103 18.25 0.36 -9.19
C SER A 103 18.12 -0.49 -10.45
N GLU A 104 18.91 -0.23 -11.50
CA GLU A 104 18.90 -1.07 -12.73
C GLU A 104 19.13 -2.57 -12.46
N GLN A 105 19.76 -2.91 -11.33
CA GLN A 105 20.12 -4.29 -10.95
C GLN A 105 19.34 -4.81 -9.73
N ARG A 106 18.42 -4.03 -9.14
CA ARG A 106 17.71 -4.42 -7.91
C ARG A 106 16.23 -4.08 -7.99
N CYS A 107 15.40 -5.11 -7.86
CA CYS A 107 13.95 -4.99 -7.72
C CYS A 107 13.52 -5.45 -6.33
N LEU A 108 12.82 -4.58 -5.60
CA LEU A 108 12.13 -4.91 -4.37
C LEU A 108 10.75 -5.49 -4.69
N ILE A 109 10.47 -6.64 -4.10
CA ILE A 109 9.17 -7.30 -4.19
C ILE A 109 8.60 -7.35 -2.79
N ASP A 110 7.44 -6.74 -2.59
CA ASP A 110 6.74 -6.71 -1.31
C ASP A 110 5.26 -7.07 -1.54
N GLY A 111 4.63 -7.77 -0.61
CA GLY A 111 3.26 -8.21 -0.83
C GLY A 111 2.67 -8.99 0.33
N THR A 112 1.35 -9.13 0.29
CA THR A 112 0.56 -9.89 1.27
C THR A 112 -0.33 -10.85 0.50
N ILE A 113 -0.34 -12.12 0.92
CA ILE A 113 -1.14 -13.18 0.31
C ILE A 113 -1.89 -13.90 1.44
N ASP A 114 -3.20 -13.91 1.35
CA ASP A 114 -4.11 -14.51 2.30
C ASP A 114 -4.72 -15.80 1.76
N GLY A 115 -5.24 -16.63 2.67
CA GLY A 115 -5.96 -17.86 2.31
C GLY A 115 -5.08 -19.04 1.92
N LEU A 116 -3.76 -18.94 2.12
CA LEU A 116 -2.80 -20.04 1.97
C LEU A 116 -2.89 -21.03 3.13
N GLU A 117 -2.53 -22.28 2.87
CA GLU A 117 -2.31 -23.26 3.95
C GLU A 117 -1.03 -22.92 4.73
N PRO A 118 -0.89 -23.34 6.00
CA PRO A 118 0.36 -23.13 6.72
C PRO A 118 1.52 -23.88 6.07
N GLY A 119 2.57 -23.15 5.67
CA GLY A 119 3.78 -23.74 5.11
C GLY A 119 4.48 -22.82 4.10
N PRO A 120 5.69 -23.19 3.65
CA PRO A 120 6.37 -22.47 2.59
C PRO A 120 5.65 -22.64 1.25
N HIS A 121 5.44 -21.54 0.54
CA HIS A 121 4.80 -21.50 -0.78
C HIS A 121 5.76 -20.92 -1.82
N GLY A 122 5.75 -21.49 -3.02
CA GLY A 122 6.55 -20.99 -4.13
C GLY A 122 5.92 -19.79 -4.82
N LEU A 123 6.69 -18.73 -5.07
CA LEU A 123 6.30 -17.55 -5.83
C LEU A 123 7.14 -17.46 -7.11
N HIS A 124 6.48 -17.39 -8.27
CA HIS A 124 7.15 -17.41 -9.58
C HIS A 124 6.57 -16.36 -10.52
N VAL A 125 7.43 -15.70 -11.29
CA VAL A 125 7.04 -14.85 -12.42
C VAL A 125 6.99 -15.70 -13.68
N HIS A 126 5.88 -15.57 -14.43
CA HIS A 126 5.65 -16.30 -15.67
C HIS A 126 5.86 -15.41 -16.89
N THR A 127 6.24 -16.03 -18.01
CA THR A 127 6.52 -15.34 -19.26
C THR A 127 5.30 -14.61 -19.82
N LEU A 128 4.10 -15.15 -19.63
CA LEU A 128 2.86 -14.63 -20.19
C LEU A 128 1.86 -14.28 -19.08
N GLY A 129 1.16 -13.16 -19.25
CA GLY A 129 0.04 -12.72 -18.42
C GLY A 129 -1.30 -13.22 -18.95
N ASP A 130 -1.39 -14.50 -19.34
CA ASP A 130 -2.62 -15.10 -19.84
C ASP A 130 -3.40 -15.74 -18.68
N LEU A 131 -4.64 -15.28 -18.47
CA LEU A 131 -5.54 -15.77 -17.42
C LEU A 131 -6.75 -16.54 -18.00
N THR A 132 -6.75 -16.86 -19.29
CA THR A 132 -7.92 -17.43 -20.00
C THR A 132 -8.32 -18.85 -19.57
N LEU A 133 -7.37 -19.64 -19.04
CA LEU A 133 -7.59 -21.04 -18.65
C LEU A 133 -7.95 -21.23 -17.18
N ASP A 134 -8.36 -20.15 -16.51
CA ASP A 134 -8.29 -20.02 -15.06
C ASP A 134 -6.88 -20.35 -14.53
N CYS A 135 -6.54 -19.86 -13.34
CA CYS A 135 -5.22 -20.15 -12.83
C CYS A 135 -5.08 -21.66 -12.57
N LEU A 136 -4.26 -22.38 -13.35
CA LEU A 136 -3.94 -23.81 -13.10
C LEU A 136 -3.21 -24.05 -11.78
N ARG A 137 -2.92 -22.98 -11.04
CA ARG A 137 -2.23 -22.93 -9.76
C ARG A 137 -3.11 -22.28 -8.71
N LEU A 138 -2.62 -22.22 -7.47
CA LEU A 138 -3.36 -21.67 -6.33
C LEU A 138 -3.94 -20.25 -6.59
N ALA A 139 -3.14 -19.35 -7.17
CA ALA A 139 -3.55 -18.02 -7.61
C ALA A 139 -2.56 -17.44 -8.64
N CYS A 140 -3.01 -16.51 -9.48
CA CYS A 140 -2.15 -15.72 -10.36
C CYS A 140 -2.72 -14.32 -10.61
N GLY A 141 -1.87 -13.46 -11.15
CA GLY A 141 -2.19 -12.09 -11.45
C GLY A 141 -1.27 -11.56 -12.53
N ILE A 142 -1.78 -10.61 -13.32
CA ILE A 142 -0.97 -9.88 -14.29
C ILE A 142 -0.19 -8.80 -13.55
N ILE A 143 1.12 -8.69 -13.82
CA ILE A 143 1.94 -7.57 -13.34
C ILE A 143 1.56 -6.34 -14.16
N ALA A 144 0.80 -5.44 -13.54
CA ALA A 144 0.34 -4.19 -14.14
C ALA A 144 1.24 -3.02 -13.71
N ARG A 145 1.36 -2.01 -14.57
CA ARG A 145 2.08 -0.77 -14.20
C ARG A 145 1.39 -0.10 -13.01
N SER A 146 2.17 0.36 -12.06
CA SER A 146 1.73 1.19 -10.94
C SER A 146 2.41 2.55 -11.03
N ALA A 147 1.78 3.57 -10.46
CA ALA A 147 2.43 4.86 -10.31
C ALA A 147 3.57 4.75 -9.28
N GLY A 148 4.72 5.36 -9.58
CA GLY A 148 5.81 5.53 -8.64
C GLY A 148 5.59 6.69 -7.66
N LEU A 149 6.60 6.94 -6.83
CA LEU A 149 6.63 8.03 -5.86
C LEU A 149 6.27 9.37 -6.53
N PHE A 150 5.32 10.11 -5.96
CA PHE A 150 4.85 11.41 -6.47
C PHE A 150 4.20 11.43 -7.86
N GLN A 151 4.08 10.29 -8.57
CA GLN A 151 3.43 10.24 -9.89
C GLN A 151 1.92 10.13 -9.82
N ASN A 152 1.36 9.99 -8.61
CA ASN A 152 -0.07 9.83 -8.42
C ASN A 152 -0.60 10.84 -7.41
N PRO A 153 -1.17 11.98 -7.85
CA PRO A 153 -1.78 12.95 -6.96
C PRO A 153 -3.13 12.45 -6.41
N LYS A 154 -3.40 11.12 -6.31
CA LYS A 154 -4.66 10.63 -5.73
C LYS A 154 -4.83 11.24 -4.34
N GLN A 155 -5.66 12.27 -4.28
CA GLN A 155 -6.42 12.60 -3.11
C GLN A 155 -7.17 11.31 -2.76
N ILE A 156 -7.12 10.92 -1.50
CA ILE A 156 -7.71 9.68 -0.97
C ILE A 156 -8.99 9.38 -1.76
N CYS A 157 -9.01 8.24 -2.47
CA CYS A 157 -10.19 7.86 -3.26
C CYS A 157 -11.41 7.91 -2.34
N ALA A 158 -12.58 8.30 -2.86
CA ALA A 158 -13.87 8.12 -2.19
C ALA A 158 -14.23 6.63 -1.90
N CYS A 159 -13.28 5.73 -2.18
CA CYS A 159 -13.21 4.37 -1.72
C CYS A 159 -12.92 4.34 -0.22
N ASP A 160 -13.60 3.50 0.55
CA ASP A 160 -13.58 3.47 2.02
C ASP A 160 -12.21 3.08 2.65
N GLY A 161 -11.14 3.03 1.85
CA GLY A 161 -9.80 2.66 2.28
C GLY A 161 -9.57 1.17 2.44
N VAL A 162 -10.59 0.38 2.13
CA VAL A 162 -10.57 -1.08 2.15
C VAL A 162 -9.93 -1.62 0.88
N THR A 163 -9.23 -2.73 1.00
CA THR A 163 -8.77 -3.49 -0.17
C THR A 163 -9.98 -4.03 -0.95
N LEU A 164 -9.83 -4.32 -2.25
CA LEU A 164 -10.88 -4.93 -3.07
C LEU A 164 -11.50 -6.19 -2.43
N TRP A 165 -10.72 -6.90 -1.62
CA TRP A 165 -11.13 -8.12 -0.93
C TRP A 165 -11.96 -7.84 0.31
N GLU A 166 -11.58 -6.83 1.10
CA GLU A 166 -12.37 -6.32 2.23
C GLU A 166 -13.69 -5.65 1.77
N GLU A 167 -13.74 -5.16 0.53
CA GLU A 167 -14.95 -4.63 -0.09
C GLU A 167 -15.96 -5.75 -0.43
N ARG A 168 -15.48 -6.98 -0.69
CA ARG A 168 -16.33 -8.14 -1.04
C ARG A 168 -17.21 -8.62 0.12
N ASP A 169 -16.72 -8.46 1.34
CA ASP A 169 -17.46 -8.80 2.57
C ASP A 169 -18.39 -7.68 3.05
N ARG A 170 -18.42 -6.55 2.34
CA ARG A 170 -19.32 -5.42 2.64
C ARG A 170 -20.50 -5.40 1.66
N PRO A 171 -21.71 -5.06 2.15
CA PRO A 171 -22.88 -4.94 1.27
C PRO A 171 -22.70 -3.78 0.27
N LEU A 172 -22.94 -4.06 -1.01
CA LEU A 172 -22.81 -3.13 -2.14
C LEU A 172 -23.61 -1.82 -1.97
N ALA A 173 -24.71 -1.86 -1.21
CA ALA A 173 -25.48 -0.69 -0.76
C ALA A 173 -26.25 -1.04 0.52
N GLY A 174 -26.51 -0.05 1.39
CA GLY A 174 -27.34 -0.19 2.60
C GLY A 174 -26.74 0.44 3.85
N LYS A 175 -27.42 0.27 4.99
CA LYS A 175 -27.13 0.90 6.30
C LYS A 175 -25.68 0.73 6.82
N GLY A 176 -24.89 -0.18 6.24
CA GLY A 176 -23.47 -0.36 6.56
C GLY A 176 -22.52 0.68 5.94
N ARG A 177 -22.97 1.52 4.99
CA ARG A 177 -22.14 2.56 4.34
C ARG A 177 -22.43 3.99 4.82
N SER A 178 -23.59 4.24 5.42
CA SER A 178 -23.94 5.57 5.91
C SER A 178 -23.23 5.86 7.23
N LYS A 179 -22.19 6.71 7.21
CA LYS A 179 -21.92 7.52 8.41
C LYS A 179 -23.15 8.39 8.64
N ALA A 180 -23.79 8.21 9.79
CA ALA A 180 -24.75 9.17 10.29
C ALA A 180 -24.05 10.53 10.47
N GLY A 181 -24.65 11.59 9.91
CA GLY A 181 -24.30 12.98 10.20
C GLY A 181 -23.24 13.61 9.31
N ALA A 182 -23.63 14.01 8.10
CA ALA A 182 -23.03 15.17 7.44
C ALA A 182 -24.17 15.88 6.69
N GLU A 183 -24.66 16.98 7.26
CA GLU A 183 -25.57 17.90 6.58
C GLU A 183 -24.88 18.44 5.32
N THR A 184 -25.53 18.27 4.18
CA THR A 184 -25.11 18.84 2.89
C THR A 184 -25.41 20.35 2.92
N PRO A 185 -24.42 21.26 2.80
CA PRO A 185 -24.77 22.64 2.49
C PRO A 185 -25.21 22.72 1.02
N ALA A 186 -26.30 23.46 0.79
CA ALA A 186 -26.89 23.66 -0.53
C ALA A 186 -25.90 24.32 -1.49
N ALA A 187 -25.77 23.75 -2.68
CA ALA A 187 -25.12 24.39 -3.81
C ALA A 187 -26.04 25.52 -4.32
N ASN A 188 -25.61 26.76 -4.18
CA ASN A 188 -26.22 27.89 -4.86
C ASN A 188 -25.59 28.03 -6.25
N LEU A 189 -26.46 28.08 -7.27
CA LEU A 189 -26.21 28.56 -8.62
C LEU A 189 -25.94 30.06 -8.63
#